data_AF-A0A4S3TL93-F1
#
_entry.id   AF-A0A4S3TL93-F1
#
_cell.length_a   1.000
_cell.length_b   1.000
_cell.length_c   1.000
_cell.angle_alpha   90.00
_cell.angle_beta   90.00
_cell.angle_gamma   90.00
#
_symmetry.space_group_name_H-M   'P 1'
#
loop_
_entity.id
_entity.type
_entity.pdbx_description
1 polymer ?
#
loop_
_entity_poly.entity_id
_entity_poly.type
_entity_poly.pdbx_seq_one_letter_code
_entity_poly.pdbx_strand_id
1 'polypeptide(L)'
;MNPDRIAAVLAAVHTMDDDQFESLFDPFHRQVVSYDDPSVDPPVDSLEYVDREEFKLYMLDVYLKEDLEEIRATADAYSDELATIVDEVESQTDSGGLRQKVASFAGQVQERTASGDIEPPEFSIEAVSDVHMLYYEDTNDDRVVEGNRPLDREPDSRLEFTPMPAHPIEQFRPLIEEHLLCQIRDCYVGMGEEPPAQYRVLGHGLYKFAQKYRHFDCYPDYADPNADVPGYRP
;
A
#
# COMPACT_ATOMS: atom_id res chain seq x y z
N MET A 1 3.19 11.68 6.10
CA MET A 1 3.79 10.91 5.00
C MET A 1 3.87 11.76 3.77
N ASN A 2 4.95 11.60 3.01
CA ASN A 2 5.22 12.31 1.77
C ASN A 2 4.84 11.39 0.59
N PRO A 3 4.00 11.84 -0.36
CA PRO A 3 3.59 11.01 -1.50
C PRO A 3 4.77 10.51 -2.34
N ASP A 4 5.86 11.30 -2.46
CA ASP A 4 7.08 10.91 -3.19
C ASP A 4 7.73 9.67 -2.57
N ARG A 5 7.80 9.62 -1.23
CA ARG A 5 8.37 8.49 -0.48
C ARG A 5 7.51 7.23 -0.63
N ILE A 6 6.19 7.38 -0.57
CA ILE A 6 5.27 6.24 -0.76
C ILE A 6 5.36 5.71 -2.20
N ALA A 7 5.46 6.59 -3.20
CA ALA A 7 5.64 6.19 -4.59
C ALA A 7 6.97 5.45 -4.80
N ALA A 8 8.05 5.86 -4.13
CA ALA A 8 9.32 5.14 -4.17
C ALA A 8 9.23 3.76 -3.49
N VAL A 9 8.47 3.63 -2.38
CA VAL A 9 8.19 2.31 -1.77
C VAL A 9 7.39 1.42 -2.72
N LEU A 10 6.38 1.97 -3.40
CA LEU A 10 5.60 1.24 -4.41
C LEU A 10 6.51 0.71 -5.53
N ALA A 11 7.39 1.55 -6.06
CA ALA A 11 8.36 1.14 -7.09
C ALA A 11 9.31 0.05 -6.57
N ALA A 12 9.87 0.20 -5.36
CA ALA A 12 10.73 -0.80 -4.74
C ALA A 12 10.03 -2.17 -4.58
N VAL A 13 8.79 -2.17 -4.08
CA VAL A 13 7.97 -3.38 -3.94
C VAL A 13 7.64 -4.00 -5.30
N HIS A 14 7.46 -3.19 -6.33
CA HIS A 14 7.16 -3.68 -7.66
C HIS A 14 8.37 -4.34 -8.33
N THR A 15 9.56 -3.76 -8.19
CA THR A 15 10.76 -4.18 -8.92
C THR A 15 11.61 -5.22 -8.17
N MET A 16 11.44 -5.38 -6.86
CA MET A 16 12.21 -6.38 -6.10
C MET A 16 11.89 -7.81 -6.53
N ASP A 17 12.89 -8.68 -6.45
CA ASP A 17 12.70 -10.11 -6.73
C ASP A 17 11.81 -10.81 -5.69
N ASP A 18 11.32 -12.00 -6.03
CA ASP A 18 10.39 -12.76 -5.19
C ASP A 18 11.04 -13.25 -3.89
N ASP A 19 12.32 -13.64 -3.92
CA ASP A 19 13.04 -14.11 -2.73
C ASP A 19 13.21 -12.97 -1.71
N GLN A 20 13.54 -11.76 -2.19
CA GLN A 20 13.64 -10.56 -1.37
C GLN A 20 12.27 -10.16 -0.81
N PHE A 21 11.23 -10.19 -1.63
CA PHE A 21 9.87 -9.88 -1.20
C PHE A 21 9.40 -10.83 -0.10
N GLU A 22 9.54 -12.15 -0.31
CA GLU A 22 9.18 -13.15 0.69
C GLU A 22 9.97 -12.95 1.98
N SER A 23 11.29 -12.72 1.88
CA SER A 23 12.13 -12.50 3.06
C SER A 23 11.72 -11.27 3.90
N LEU A 24 11.22 -10.21 3.27
CA LEU A 24 10.85 -8.97 3.97
C LEU A 24 9.40 -9.01 4.48
N PHE A 25 8.48 -9.56 3.70
CA PHE A 25 7.04 -9.40 3.93
C PHE A 25 6.36 -10.66 4.49
N ASP A 26 7.00 -11.84 4.48
CA ASP A 26 6.41 -13.07 5.06
C ASP A 26 5.95 -12.90 6.52
N PRO A 27 6.72 -12.30 7.44
CA PRO A 27 6.25 -12.11 8.81
C PRO A 27 4.94 -11.31 8.88
N PHE A 28 4.82 -10.25 8.08
CA PHE A 28 3.61 -9.43 8.03
C PHE A 28 2.46 -10.14 7.34
N HIS A 29 2.71 -10.85 6.24
CA HIS A 29 1.73 -11.69 5.55
C HIS A 29 1.14 -12.73 6.49
N ARG A 30 2.00 -13.49 7.19
CA ARG A 30 1.59 -14.45 8.22
C ARG A 30 0.72 -13.83 9.29
N GLN A 31 1.06 -12.63 9.78
CA GLN A 31 0.21 -11.93 10.74
C GLN A 31 -1.18 -11.68 10.17
N VAL A 32 -1.26 -11.12 8.96
CA VAL A 32 -2.51 -10.72 8.30
C VAL A 32 -3.43 -11.92 8.05
N VAL A 33 -2.88 -13.08 7.66
CA VAL A 33 -3.67 -14.29 7.33
C VAL A 33 -3.94 -15.21 8.52
N SER A 34 -3.17 -15.10 9.60
CA SER A 34 -3.29 -15.97 10.80
C SER A 34 -4.67 -15.97 11.46
N TYR A 35 -5.46 -14.91 11.22
CA TYR A 35 -6.80 -14.83 11.77
C TYR A 35 -7.74 -15.89 11.19
N ASP A 36 -7.66 -16.15 9.89
CA ASP A 36 -8.52 -17.12 9.19
C ASP A 36 -7.89 -18.51 9.12
N ASP A 37 -6.56 -18.61 9.22
CA ASP A 37 -5.83 -19.87 9.25
C ASP A 37 -5.09 -20.07 10.58
N PRO A 38 -5.66 -20.83 11.54
CA PRO A 38 -5.03 -21.08 12.83
C PRO A 38 -3.80 -22.00 12.74
N SER A 39 -3.47 -22.55 11.56
CA SER A 39 -2.23 -23.31 11.35
C SER A 39 -1.02 -22.42 11.06
N VAL A 40 -1.24 -21.15 10.73
CA VAL A 40 -0.20 -20.14 10.55
C VAL A 40 0.19 -19.57 11.91
N ASP A 41 1.48 -19.58 12.21
CA ASP A 41 2.05 -18.98 13.42
C ASP A 41 2.30 -17.48 13.19
N PRO A 42 1.56 -16.56 13.84
CA PRO A 42 1.78 -15.12 13.68
C PRO A 42 3.00 -14.63 14.49
N PRO A 43 3.71 -13.58 14.02
CA PRO A 43 4.81 -12.99 14.79
C PRO A 43 4.35 -12.25 16.06
N VAL A 44 3.14 -11.70 16.08
CA VAL A 44 2.54 -11.08 17.28
C VAL A 44 1.67 -12.11 17.99
N ASP A 45 2.00 -12.37 19.24
CA ASP A 45 1.23 -13.28 20.09
C ASP A 45 -0.24 -12.86 20.21
N SER A 46 -1.13 -13.86 20.27
CA SER A 46 -2.54 -13.61 20.53
C SER A 46 -2.72 -12.96 21.90
N LEU A 47 -3.37 -11.79 21.94
CA LEU A 47 -3.79 -11.17 23.19
C LEU A 47 -5.06 -11.86 23.69
N GLU A 48 -4.95 -12.70 24.72
CA GLU A 48 -6.08 -13.49 25.27
C GLU A 48 -7.29 -12.66 25.70
N TYR A 49 -7.10 -11.37 25.95
CA TYR A 49 -8.12 -10.42 26.40
C TYR A 49 -8.75 -9.60 25.25
N VAL A 50 -8.26 -9.75 24.02
CA VAL A 50 -8.83 -9.08 22.84
C VAL A 50 -9.65 -10.11 22.09
N ASP A 51 -10.97 -9.90 22.03
CA ASP A 51 -11.87 -10.82 21.32
C ASP A 51 -11.44 -10.94 19.85
N ARG A 52 -11.73 -12.07 19.22
CA ARG A 52 -11.58 -12.23 17.78
C ARG A 52 -12.53 -11.30 17.02
N GLU A 53 -13.66 -10.92 17.61
CA GLU A 53 -14.64 -10.02 16.97
C GLU A 53 -14.24 -8.53 17.07
N GLU A 54 -13.25 -8.18 17.89
CA GLU A 54 -12.78 -6.81 18.04
C GLU A 54 -11.91 -6.35 16.85
N PHE A 55 -11.98 -5.05 16.58
CA PHE A 55 -11.20 -4.41 15.53
C PHE A 55 -9.70 -4.60 15.75
N LYS A 56 -9.01 -5.04 14.69
CA LYS A 56 -7.55 -5.21 14.65
C LYS A 56 -7.01 -4.60 13.38
N LEU A 57 -5.91 -3.87 13.51
CA LEU A 57 -5.14 -3.32 12.41
C LEU A 57 -3.67 -3.67 12.63
N TYR A 58 -3.11 -4.43 11.70
CA TYR A 58 -1.69 -4.76 11.68
C TYR A 58 -0.96 -3.71 10.87
N MET A 59 0.21 -3.28 11.36
CA MET A 59 1.01 -2.26 10.68
C MET A 59 2.47 -2.71 10.52
N LEU A 60 3.06 -2.35 9.39
CA LEU A 60 4.47 -2.61 9.09
C LEU A 60 5.14 -1.32 8.61
N ASP A 61 6.17 -0.86 9.31
CA ASP A 61 6.95 0.30 8.88
C ASP A 61 7.95 -0.12 7.79
N VAL A 62 8.02 0.64 6.70
CA VAL A 62 8.92 0.39 5.57
C VAL A 62 9.90 1.55 5.44
N TYR A 63 11.18 1.22 5.29
CA TYR A 63 12.29 2.16 5.21
C TYR A 63 13.04 1.97 3.90
N LEU A 64 13.16 3.04 3.10
CA LEU A 64 13.96 3.08 1.87
C LEU A 64 15.41 3.43 2.18
N LYS A 65 16.33 2.91 1.38
CA LYS A 65 17.75 3.26 1.49
C LYS A 65 18.03 4.68 0.99
N GLU A 66 17.30 5.10 -0.03
CA GLU A 66 17.44 6.39 -0.67
C GLU A 66 16.77 7.51 0.15
N ASP A 67 17.39 8.69 0.15
CA ASP A 67 16.80 9.86 0.78
C ASP A 67 15.80 10.60 -0.15
N LEU A 68 15.14 11.63 0.37
CA LEU A 68 14.11 12.35 -0.40
C LEU A 68 14.70 13.14 -1.58
N GLU A 69 15.93 13.61 -1.48
CA GLU A 69 16.57 14.35 -2.57
C GLU A 69 16.91 13.40 -3.72
N GLU A 70 17.44 12.22 -3.39
CA GLU A 70 17.70 11.14 -4.34
C GLU A 70 16.39 10.66 -5.02
N ILE A 71 15.33 10.42 -4.23
CA ILE A 71 14.01 10.02 -4.76
C ILE A 71 13.49 11.05 -5.76
N ARG A 72 13.57 12.34 -5.45
CA ARG A 72 13.07 13.42 -6.32
C ARG A 72 13.89 13.58 -7.59
N ALA A 73 15.22 13.54 -7.47
CA ALA A 73 16.10 13.62 -8.63
C ALA A 73 15.82 12.47 -9.61
N THR A 74 15.56 11.27 -9.09
CA THR A 74 15.14 10.12 -9.89
C THR A 74 13.74 10.34 -10.48
N ALA A 75 12.74 10.73 -9.68
CA ALA A 75 11.38 10.96 -10.16
C ALA A 75 11.30 12.02 -11.28
N ASP A 76 12.04 13.13 -11.15
CA ASP A 76 12.11 14.17 -12.18
C ASP A 76 12.68 13.64 -13.50
N ALA A 77 13.62 12.69 -13.45
CA ALA A 77 14.17 12.06 -14.64
C ALA A 77 13.16 11.13 -15.35
N TYR A 78 12.25 10.50 -14.60
CA TYR A 78 11.23 9.56 -15.13
C TYR A 78 9.86 10.19 -15.38
N SER A 79 9.62 11.41 -14.89
CA SER A 79 8.37 12.17 -15.04
C SER A 79 7.87 12.22 -16.50
N ASP A 80 8.77 12.56 -17.43
CA ASP A 80 8.42 12.74 -18.84
C ASP A 80 8.10 11.41 -19.54
N GLU A 81 8.77 10.32 -19.12
CA GLU A 81 8.54 8.97 -19.64
C GLU A 81 7.19 8.42 -19.13
N LEU A 82 6.92 8.56 -17.83
CA LEU A 82 5.67 8.10 -17.20
C LEU A 82 4.42 8.83 -17.71
N ALA A 83 4.50 10.14 -17.98
CA ALA A 83 3.39 10.91 -18.54
C ALA A 83 2.96 10.39 -19.93
N THR A 84 3.93 9.97 -20.76
CA THR A 84 3.67 9.42 -22.09
C THR A 84 2.96 8.06 -22.03
N ILE A 85 3.29 7.23 -21.03
CA ILE A 85 2.63 5.93 -20.83
C ILE A 85 1.16 6.11 -20.43
N VAL A 86 0.88 7.04 -19.52
CA VAL A 86 -0.48 7.28 -19.01
C VAL A 86 -1.41 7.71 -20.16
N ASP A 87 -0.96 8.64 -21.01
CA ASP A 87 -1.70 9.09 -22.19
C ASP A 87 -1.96 7.94 -23.19
N GLU A 88 -1.01 7.02 -23.36
CA GLU A 88 -1.17 5.86 -24.25
C GLU A 88 -2.16 4.82 -23.70
N VAL A 89 -2.15 4.57 -22.39
CA VAL A 89 -3.05 3.61 -21.72
C VAL A 89 -4.49 4.08 -21.75
N GLU A 90 -4.73 5.38 -21.54
CA GLU A 90 -6.07 5.98 -21.65
C GLU A 90 -6.66 5.85 -23.06
N SER A 91 -5.81 5.79 -24.10
CA SER A 91 -6.23 5.72 -25.50
C SER A 91 -6.60 4.31 -25.99
N GLN A 92 -6.27 3.24 -25.25
CA GLN A 92 -6.28 1.88 -25.79
C GLN A 92 -7.31 0.89 -25.18
N THR A 93 -8.11 1.22 -24.17
CA THR A 93 -8.98 0.20 -23.53
C THR A 93 -10.48 0.50 -23.51
N ASP A 94 -11.20 -0.18 -24.41
CA ASP A 94 -12.66 -0.35 -24.41
C ASP A 94 -13.06 -1.58 -23.56
N SER A 95 -13.93 -1.37 -22.57
CA SER A 95 -14.71 -2.36 -21.78
C SER A 95 -14.07 -3.72 -21.42
N GLY A 96 -13.45 -3.81 -20.22
CA GLY A 96 -13.03 -5.06 -19.56
C GLY A 96 -12.69 -4.82 -18.08
N GLY A 97 -13.03 -5.75 -17.18
CA GLY A 97 -12.99 -5.57 -15.72
C GLY A 97 -11.61 -5.27 -15.11
N LEU A 98 -11.63 -4.56 -13.97
CA LEU A 98 -10.50 -3.84 -13.38
C LEU A 98 -9.34 -4.71 -12.83
N ARG A 99 -9.57 -5.97 -12.44
CA ARG A 99 -8.47 -6.91 -12.15
C ARG A 99 -7.52 -7.09 -13.34
N GLN A 100 -8.04 -6.93 -14.56
CA GLN A 100 -7.28 -7.00 -15.80
C GLN A 100 -6.57 -5.67 -16.14
N LYS A 101 -6.94 -4.57 -15.46
CA LYS A 101 -6.38 -3.22 -15.64
C LYS A 101 -5.31 -2.88 -14.58
N VAL A 102 -5.42 -3.40 -13.37
CA VAL A 102 -4.33 -3.37 -12.37
C VAL A 102 -3.19 -4.28 -12.83
N ALA A 103 -3.52 -5.47 -13.32
CA ALA A 103 -2.60 -6.32 -14.07
C ALA A 103 -2.11 -5.69 -15.38
N SER A 104 -2.71 -4.61 -15.89
CA SER A 104 -2.20 -3.89 -17.07
C SER A 104 -1.36 -2.67 -16.72
N PHE A 105 -1.49 -2.03 -15.55
CA PHE A 105 -0.57 -0.97 -15.13
C PHE A 105 0.75 -1.58 -14.66
N ALA A 106 0.68 -2.48 -13.67
CA ALA A 106 1.83 -3.28 -13.23
C ALA A 106 2.32 -4.18 -14.36
N GLY A 107 1.43 -4.82 -15.14
CA GLY A 107 1.83 -5.70 -16.23
C GLY A 107 2.28 -5.01 -17.52
N GLN A 108 1.95 -3.75 -17.81
CA GLN A 108 2.54 -3.03 -18.96
C GLN A 108 3.81 -2.27 -18.58
N VAL A 109 3.96 -1.82 -17.33
CA VAL A 109 5.30 -1.51 -16.78
C VAL A 109 6.15 -2.77 -16.89
N GLN A 110 5.66 -3.94 -16.49
CA GLN A 110 6.36 -5.22 -16.63
C GLN A 110 6.62 -5.65 -18.10
N GLU A 111 5.66 -5.48 -19.02
CA GLU A 111 5.80 -5.84 -20.44
C GLU A 111 6.77 -4.90 -21.17
N ARG A 112 6.78 -3.60 -20.83
CA ARG A 112 7.72 -2.63 -21.40
C ARG A 112 9.08 -2.58 -20.72
N THR A 113 9.17 -2.94 -19.44
CA THR A 113 10.44 -3.26 -18.77
C THR A 113 11.05 -4.53 -19.38
N ALA A 114 10.22 -5.53 -19.69
CA ALA A 114 10.64 -6.75 -20.38
C ALA A 114 11.01 -6.52 -21.87
N SER A 115 10.43 -5.52 -22.54
CA SER A 115 10.84 -5.10 -23.89
C SER A 115 12.01 -4.11 -23.91
N GLY A 116 12.39 -3.55 -22.74
CA GLY A 116 13.47 -2.57 -22.60
C GLY A 116 13.10 -1.16 -23.06
N ASP A 117 11.80 -0.86 -23.17
CA ASP A 117 11.31 0.44 -23.62
C ASP A 117 11.33 1.49 -22.49
N ILE A 118 11.25 1.05 -21.23
CA ILE A 118 11.28 1.90 -20.02
C ILE A 118 11.93 1.10 -18.89
N GLU A 119 12.91 1.68 -18.20
CA GLU A 119 13.46 1.12 -16.95
C GLU A 119 12.78 1.83 -15.77
N PRO A 120 11.95 1.17 -14.95
CA PRO A 120 11.37 1.81 -13.78
C PRO A 120 12.49 2.22 -12.81
N PRO A 121 12.30 3.31 -12.05
CA PRO A 121 13.30 3.71 -11.06
C PRO A 121 13.47 2.61 -10.02
N GLU A 122 14.69 2.11 -9.89
CA GLU A 122 15.04 1.12 -8.88
C GLU A 122 15.31 1.83 -7.54
N PHE A 123 14.46 1.54 -6.56
CA PHE A 123 14.65 1.94 -5.17
C PHE A 123 14.81 0.68 -4.30
N SER A 124 15.55 0.81 -3.19
CA SER A 124 15.85 -0.32 -2.32
C SER A 124 15.19 -0.18 -0.96
N ILE A 125 14.49 -1.21 -0.50
CA ILE A 125 14.06 -1.28 0.91
C ILE A 125 15.30 -1.59 1.77
N GLU A 126 15.63 -0.67 2.68
CA GLU A 126 16.71 -0.82 3.66
C GLU A 126 16.29 -1.77 4.78
N ALA A 127 15.08 -1.60 5.30
CA ALA A 127 14.56 -2.40 6.39
C ALA A 127 13.02 -2.31 6.49
N VAL A 128 12.45 -3.25 7.24
CA VAL A 128 11.06 -3.21 7.73
C VAL A 128 11.05 -3.38 9.26
N SER A 129 10.03 -2.85 9.94
CA SER A 129 9.85 -3.12 11.38
C SER A 129 9.36 -4.54 11.64
N ASP A 130 9.37 -4.96 12.91
CA ASP A 130 8.43 -6.00 13.34
C ASP A 130 6.98 -5.49 13.19
N VAL A 131 6.02 -6.41 13.24
CA VAL A 131 4.61 -6.05 13.09
C VAL A 131 4.10 -5.31 14.33
N HIS A 132 3.50 -4.16 14.11
CA HIS A 132 2.72 -3.45 15.11
C HIS A 132 1.26 -3.89 15.03
N MET A 133 0.54 -3.79 16.13
CA MET A 133 -0.90 -4.07 16.16
C MET A 133 -1.64 -2.97 16.90
N LEU A 134 -2.61 -2.37 16.22
CA LEU A 134 -3.62 -1.52 16.82
C LEU A 134 -4.90 -2.33 17.04
N TYR A 135 -5.50 -2.19 18.22
CA TYR A 135 -6.77 -2.81 18.57
C TYR A 135 -7.58 -1.91 19.51
N TYR A 136 -8.86 -2.23 19.66
CA TYR A 136 -9.73 -1.59 20.64
C TYR A 136 -9.92 -2.50 21.84
N GLU A 137 -9.79 -1.91 23.04
CA GLU A 137 -10.27 -2.51 24.28
C GLU A 137 -11.75 -2.12 24.48
N ASP A 138 -12.51 -2.88 25.27
CA ASP A 138 -13.95 -2.70 25.61
C ASP A 138 -14.44 -1.25 25.82
N THR A 139 -13.55 -0.29 26.09
CA THR A 139 -13.82 1.15 26.26
C THR A 139 -13.74 2.00 24.98
N ASN A 140 -13.45 1.39 23.82
CA ASN A 140 -13.20 2.06 22.54
C ASN A 140 -11.98 3.00 22.57
N ASP A 141 -11.01 2.71 23.45
CA ASP A 141 -9.71 3.37 23.49
C ASP A 141 -8.70 2.64 22.59
N ASP A 142 -7.99 3.40 21.76
CA ASP A 142 -6.92 2.88 20.90
C ASP A 142 -5.77 2.31 21.74
N ARG A 143 -5.44 1.04 21.52
CA ARG A 143 -4.25 0.40 22.07
C ARG A 143 -3.31 0.00 20.95
N VAL A 144 -2.00 0.18 21.18
CA VAL A 144 -0.96 -0.20 20.21
C VAL A 144 0.04 -1.11 20.89
N VAL A 145 0.26 -2.29 20.30
CA VAL A 145 1.43 -3.13 20.53
C VAL A 145 2.47 -2.72 19.51
N GLU A 146 3.57 -2.15 19.97
CA GLU A 146 4.69 -1.72 19.12
C GLU A 146 5.67 -2.88 18.93
N GLY A 147 5.94 -3.22 17.67
CA GLY A 147 7.06 -4.05 17.26
C GLY A 147 8.38 -3.28 17.28
N ASN A 148 9.52 -3.98 17.19
CA ASN A 148 10.82 -3.32 17.11
C ASN A 148 10.95 -2.54 15.79
N ARG A 149 11.49 -1.32 15.89
CA ARG A 149 11.88 -0.51 14.73
C ARG A 149 13.39 -0.61 14.53
N PRO A 150 13.86 -1.01 13.34
CA PRO A 150 15.30 -1.23 13.10
C PRO A 150 16.08 0.08 13.01
N LEU A 151 15.42 1.21 12.69
CA LEU A 151 16.05 2.50 12.42
C LEU A 151 15.43 3.60 13.28
N ASP A 152 16.28 4.51 13.78
CA ASP A 152 15.88 5.69 14.56
C ASP A 152 15.52 6.87 13.65
N ARG A 153 14.52 6.65 12.78
CA ARG A 153 13.92 7.66 11.90
C ARG A 153 12.47 7.33 11.60
N GLU A 154 11.74 8.30 11.05
CA GLU A 154 10.39 8.04 10.54
C GLU A 154 10.44 7.10 9.32
N PRO A 155 9.46 6.19 9.18
CA PRO A 155 9.36 5.34 8.02
C PRO A 155 8.92 6.10 6.77
N ASP A 156 9.27 5.56 5.62
CA ASP A 156 8.94 6.10 4.31
C ASP A 156 7.48 5.82 3.93
N SER A 157 6.98 4.66 4.34
CA SER A 157 5.56 4.27 4.33
C SER A 157 5.28 3.34 5.51
N ARG A 158 4.00 3.18 5.85
CA ARG A 158 3.52 2.21 6.83
C ARG A 158 2.40 1.42 6.19
N LEU A 159 2.55 0.12 5.99
CA LEU A 159 1.45 -0.74 5.54
C LEU A 159 0.44 -0.87 6.68
N GLU A 160 -0.86 -0.84 6.38
CA GLU A 160 -1.95 -0.92 7.36
C GLU A 160 -3.03 -1.88 6.85
N PHE A 161 -3.10 -3.08 7.43
CA PHE A 161 -4.04 -4.13 7.01
C PHE A 161 -4.84 -4.66 8.19
N THR A 162 -6.15 -4.74 8.01
CA THR A 162 -7.01 -5.59 8.85
C THR A 162 -6.74 -7.06 8.56
N PRO A 163 -7.12 -8.00 9.45
CA PRO A 163 -7.06 -9.41 9.13
C PRO A 163 -7.73 -9.73 7.78
N MET A 164 -7.11 -10.62 6.99
CA MET A 164 -7.59 -11.01 5.67
C MET A 164 -7.76 -12.53 5.56
N PRO A 165 -8.61 -13.00 4.64
CA PRO A 165 -8.69 -14.42 4.31
C PRO A 165 -7.33 -14.96 3.88
N ALA A 166 -7.03 -16.20 4.25
CA ALA A 166 -5.77 -16.84 3.92
C ALA A 166 -5.55 -16.93 2.40
N HIS A 167 -4.37 -16.50 1.97
CA HIS A 167 -3.93 -16.52 0.58
C HIS A 167 -2.41 -16.72 0.51
N PRO A 168 -1.88 -17.26 -0.60
CA PRO A 168 -0.43 -17.36 -0.82
C PRO A 168 0.25 -15.99 -0.84
N ILE A 169 1.53 -15.93 -0.45
CA ILE A 169 2.30 -14.68 -0.35
C ILE A 169 2.44 -13.96 -1.69
N GLU A 170 2.44 -14.69 -2.80
CA GLU A 170 2.50 -14.13 -4.16
C GLU A 170 1.27 -13.28 -4.47
N GLN A 171 0.13 -13.55 -3.82
CA GLN A 171 -1.08 -12.73 -3.93
C GLN A 171 -1.06 -11.51 -2.99
N PHE A 172 -0.08 -11.42 -2.08
CA PHE A 172 0.03 -10.32 -1.13
C PHE A 172 0.72 -9.09 -1.72
N ARG A 173 1.69 -9.28 -2.63
CA ARG A 173 2.35 -8.17 -3.35
C ARG A 173 1.37 -7.21 -4.02
N PRO A 174 0.42 -7.65 -4.87
CA PRO A 174 -0.53 -6.72 -5.49
C PRO A 174 -1.44 -6.01 -4.47
N LEU A 175 -1.74 -6.63 -3.32
CA LEU A 175 -2.51 -5.98 -2.25
C LEU A 175 -1.72 -4.86 -1.59
N ILE A 176 -0.41 -5.04 -1.39
CA ILE A 176 0.50 -3.99 -0.92
C ILE A 176 0.55 -2.84 -1.93
N GLU A 177 0.69 -3.15 -3.22
CA GLU A 177 0.73 -2.13 -4.28
C GLU A 177 -0.56 -1.30 -4.34
N GLU A 178 -1.73 -1.95 -4.30
CA GLU A 178 -3.05 -1.29 -4.24
C GLU A 178 -3.19 -0.40 -2.99
N HIS A 179 -2.75 -0.91 -1.84
CA HIS A 179 -2.76 -0.16 -0.59
C HIS A 179 -1.88 1.10 -0.67
N LEU A 180 -0.66 1.01 -1.20
CA LEU A 180 0.26 2.14 -1.36
C LEU A 180 -0.30 3.21 -2.30
N LEU A 181 -0.95 2.82 -3.40
CA LEU A 181 -1.67 3.75 -4.28
C LEU A 181 -2.77 4.52 -3.51
N CYS A 182 -3.54 3.83 -2.67
CA CYS A 182 -4.54 4.45 -1.82
C CYS A 182 -3.91 5.40 -0.78
N GLN A 183 -2.71 5.11 -0.27
CA GLN A 183 -2.01 6.03 0.63
C GLN A 183 -1.54 7.31 -0.08
N ILE A 184 -1.07 7.22 -1.32
CA ILE A 184 -0.67 8.39 -2.12
C ILE A 184 -1.89 9.29 -2.34
N ARG A 185 -3.05 8.71 -2.69
CA ARG A 185 -4.34 9.43 -2.75
C ARG A 185 -4.62 10.17 -1.44
N ASP A 186 -4.53 9.46 -0.31
CA ASP A 186 -4.84 10.02 1.01
C ASP A 186 -3.92 11.19 1.37
N CYS A 187 -2.65 11.17 0.92
CA CYS A 187 -1.74 12.31 1.04
C CYS A 187 -2.29 13.55 0.31
N TYR A 188 -2.70 13.44 -0.96
CA TYR A 188 -3.28 14.56 -1.72
C TYR A 188 -4.59 15.06 -1.11
N VAL A 189 -5.51 14.14 -0.77
CA VAL A 189 -6.78 14.50 -0.11
C VAL A 189 -6.51 15.20 1.23
N GLY A 190 -5.49 14.77 1.96
CA GLY A 190 -5.01 15.40 3.19
C GLY A 190 -4.48 16.82 3.03
N MET A 191 -3.91 17.12 1.86
CA MET A 191 -3.45 18.46 1.48
C MET A 191 -4.60 19.34 0.96
N GLY A 192 -5.82 18.79 0.80
CA GLY A 192 -6.94 19.48 0.19
C GLY A 192 -6.83 19.60 -1.33
N GLU A 193 -6.00 18.75 -1.95
CA GLU A 193 -5.77 18.71 -3.38
C GLU A 193 -6.47 17.51 -4.03
N GLU A 194 -6.87 17.67 -5.29
CA GLU A 194 -7.35 16.57 -6.10
C GLU A 194 -6.15 15.68 -6.49
N PRO A 195 -6.17 14.37 -6.19
CA PRO A 195 -5.09 13.48 -6.57
C PRO A 195 -4.90 13.47 -8.11
N PRO A 196 -3.66 13.30 -8.60
CA PRO A 196 -3.40 12.96 -9.99
C PRO A 196 -4.19 11.71 -10.43
N ALA A 197 -4.59 11.66 -11.71
CA ALA A 197 -5.51 10.64 -12.22
C ALA A 197 -5.05 9.20 -11.94
N GLN A 198 -3.74 8.94 -12.05
CA GLN A 198 -3.14 7.64 -11.77
C GLN A 198 -3.27 7.18 -10.31
N TYR A 199 -3.52 8.11 -9.37
CA TYR A 199 -3.68 7.85 -7.94
C TYR A 199 -5.14 7.95 -7.48
N ARG A 200 -6.11 8.16 -8.39
CA ARG A 200 -7.54 8.16 -8.06
C ARG A 200 -8.08 6.74 -7.96
N VAL A 201 -7.61 5.99 -6.96
CA VAL A 201 -8.07 4.63 -6.61
C VAL A 201 -9.04 4.68 -5.42
N LEU A 202 -9.97 3.75 -5.33
CA LEU A 202 -10.79 3.49 -4.16
C LEU A 202 -10.19 2.36 -3.35
N GLY A 203 -10.57 2.30 -2.08
CA GLY A 203 -10.07 1.29 -1.15
C GLY A 203 -9.25 1.87 -0.01
N HIS A 204 -8.82 0.98 0.86
CA HIS A 204 -8.20 1.33 2.14
C HIS A 204 -6.74 1.75 1.96
N GLY A 205 -6.47 3.03 2.16
CA GLY A 205 -5.13 3.58 2.32
C GLY A 205 -4.78 3.67 3.80
N LEU A 206 -4.63 4.89 4.29
CA LEU A 206 -4.33 5.15 5.69
C LEU A 206 -5.60 5.05 6.55
N TYR A 207 -5.52 4.29 7.63
CA TYR A 207 -6.61 4.05 8.58
C TYR A 207 -7.24 5.34 9.07
N LYS A 208 -6.43 6.33 9.44
CA LYS A 208 -6.90 7.64 9.88
C LYS A 208 -7.76 8.37 8.82
N PHE A 209 -7.49 8.15 7.54
CA PHE A 209 -8.24 8.73 6.44
C PHE A 209 -9.51 7.94 6.14
N ALA A 210 -9.45 6.60 6.16
CA ALA A 210 -10.64 5.77 6.13
C ALA A 210 -11.65 6.16 7.23
N GLN A 211 -11.14 6.48 8.43
CA GLN A 211 -11.99 7.00 9.50
C GLN A 211 -12.57 8.38 9.19
N LYS A 212 -11.79 9.29 8.59
CA LYS A 212 -12.31 10.60 8.17
C LYS A 212 -13.41 10.48 7.11
N TYR A 213 -13.22 9.64 6.10
CA TYR A 213 -14.17 9.45 5.00
C TYR A 213 -15.52 8.92 5.49
N ARG A 214 -15.50 8.07 6.52
CA ARG A 214 -16.72 7.55 7.15
C ARG A 214 -17.44 8.54 8.05
N HIS A 215 -16.72 9.48 8.68
CA HIS A 215 -17.26 10.34 9.73
C HIS A 215 -17.54 11.78 9.30
N PHE A 216 -16.95 12.25 8.19
CA PHE A 216 -17.12 13.62 7.72
C PHE A 216 -17.76 13.65 6.32
N ASP A 217 -18.96 14.23 6.22
CA ASP A 217 -19.72 14.35 4.98
C ASP A 217 -19.04 15.18 3.87
N CYS A 218 -17.96 15.89 4.19
CA CYS A 218 -17.21 16.69 3.21
C CYS A 218 -16.32 15.84 2.29
N TYR A 219 -16.14 14.55 2.58
CA TYR A 219 -15.38 13.64 1.74
C TYR A 219 -16.31 12.58 1.14
N PRO A 220 -16.18 12.27 -0.16
CA PRO A 220 -16.63 10.99 -0.69
C PRO A 220 -16.01 9.82 0.08
N ASP A 221 -16.68 8.67 0.09
CA ASP A 221 -16.15 7.47 0.74
C ASP A 221 -15.08 6.79 -0.13
N TYR A 222 -13.91 7.41 -0.20
CA TYR A 222 -12.78 6.87 -0.97
C TYR A 222 -12.28 5.52 -0.43
N ALA A 223 -12.61 5.18 0.83
CA ALA A 223 -12.17 3.93 1.45
C ALA A 223 -13.06 2.73 1.07
N ASP A 224 -14.27 2.95 0.57
CA ASP A 224 -15.13 1.88 0.04
C ASP A 224 -14.80 1.60 -1.44
N PRO A 225 -14.26 0.41 -1.78
CA PRO A 225 -13.97 0.05 -3.16
C PRO A 225 -15.22 -0.03 -4.05
N ASN A 226 -16.42 -0.04 -3.46
CA ASN A 226 -17.69 -0.07 -4.19
C ASN A 226 -18.37 1.30 -4.31
N ALA A 227 -17.76 2.37 -3.80
CA ALA A 227 -18.31 3.70 -3.88
C ALA A 227 -18.36 4.19 -5.35
N ASP A 228 -19.42 4.91 -5.71
CA ASP A 228 -19.53 5.56 -7.01
C ASP A 228 -18.97 6.99 -6.91
N VAL A 229 -17.65 7.12 -7.08
CA VAL A 229 -16.95 8.39 -7.04
C VAL A 229 -16.42 8.74 -8.45
N PRO A 230 -16.96 9.79 -9.11
CA PRO A 230 -16.57 10.14 -10.47
C PRO A 230 -15.05 10.37 -10.61
N GLY A 231 -14.44 9.71 -11.59
CA GLY A 231 -13.01 9.83 -11.87
C GLY A 231 -12.11 8.97 -10.98
N TYR A 232 -12.69 8.18 -10.08
CA TYR A 232 -11.98 7.20 -9.26
C TYR A 232 -12.26 5.78 -9.75
N ARG A 233 -11.23 4.93 -9.69
CA ARG A 233 -11.32 3.51 -10.02
C ARG A 233 -11.42 2.65 -8.76
N PRO A 234 -12.18 1.53 -8.77
CA PRO A 234 -12.22 0.57 -7.66
C PRO A 234 -10.86 0.00 -7.25
#